data_AF-A0A955Z267-F1
#
_entry.id   AF-A0A955Z267-F1
#
_cell.length_a   1.000
_cell.length_b   1.000
_cell.length_c   1.000
_cell.angle_alpha   90.00
_cell.angle_beta   90.00
_cell.angle_gamma   90.00
#
_symmetry.space_group_name_H-M   'P 1'
#
loop_
_entity.id
_entity.type
_entity.pdbx_description
1 polymer ?
#
loop_
_entity_poly.entity_id
_entity_poly.type
_entity_poly.pdbx_seq_one_letter_code
_entity_poly.pdbx_strand_id
1 'polypeptide(L)'
;MKFKTFRGLLIGGALIGGIGIAGGSCMWCIKAEKNAPAPSYVPPTAKTVPVATITGAVASATAAPDAPAHGAAQPVRAMDRDVLARIAGPVPGDRIKEAFPGRAYKVSIYKDAGHAKANRVKIDLDRNGKWDEKWTIEDDGTIKRQVAPRDDEDYTIEYRLRGETWEPKDKS
;
A
#
# COMPACT_ATOMS: atom_id res chain seq x y z
N MET A 1 -24.76 48.96 1.36
CA MET A 1 -23.32 48.98 1.74
C MET A 1 -22.61 48.02 0.78
N LYS A 2 -21.95 48.50 -0.30
CA LYS A 2 -20.59 49.04 -0.43
C LYS A 2 -19.45 47.99 -0.30
N PHE A 3 -18.90 47.67 -1.48
CA PHE A 3 -17.52 47.26 -1.89
C PHE A 3 -16.94 45.93 -1.38
N LYS A 4 -16.66 44.91 -2.23
CA LYS A 4 -15.54 44.75 -3.19
C LYS A 4 -14.16 45.04 -2.59
N THR A 5 -13.39 43.97 -2.33
CA THR A 5 -11.93 44.04 -2.26
C THR A 5 -11.32 42.73 -2.78
N PHE A 6 -11.21 42.64 -4.11
CA PHE A 6 -10.19 41.82 -4.77
C PHE A 6 -9.04 42.77 -5.14
N ARG A 7 -7.88 42.56 -4.53
CA ARG A 7 -6.55 43.10 -4.84
C ARG A 7 -5.60 41.97 -4.41
N GLY A 8 -4.83 41.27 -5.24
CA GLY A 8 -4.17 41.66 -6.48
C GLY A 8 -2.74 42.13 -6.18
N LEU A 9 -1.77 41.65 -7.00
CA LEU A 9 -0.35 42.08 -7.14
C LEU A 9 0.69 41.37 -6.22
N LEU A 10 1.86 40.87 -6.64
CA LEU A 10 2.81 41.13 -7.77
C LEU A 10 3.59 39.82 -8.12
N ILE A 11 3.74 39.36 -9.37
CA ILE A 11 4.72 39.71 -10.46
C ILE A 11 6.14 39.14 -10.29
N GLY A 12 6.61 38.47 -11.37
CA GLY A 12 8.02 38.25 -11.74
C GLY A 12 8.39 36.77 -11.72
N GLY A 13 8.97 36.13 -12.74
CA GLY A 13 9.65 36.53 -13.96
C GLY A 13 10.39 35.28 -14.46
N ALA A 14 10.61 35.20 -15.77
CA ALA A 14 11.16 34.05 -16.48
C ALA A 14 12.67 33.77 -16.19
N LEU A 15 13.11 32.59 -16.67
CA LEU A 15 14.45 32.24 -17.21
C LEU A 15 15.35 31.27 -16.41
N ILE A 16 15.69 30.17 -17.12
CA ILE A 16 17.03 29.58 -17.31
C ILE A 16 17.72 28.89 -16.12
N GLY A 17 17.86 27.57 -16.25
CA GLY A 17 19.17 26.88 -16.30
C GLY A 17 20.05 26.79 -15.04
N GLY A 18 20.30 25.54 -14.63
CA GLY A 18 21.66 25.07 -14.37
C GLY A 18 22.20 25.13 -12.93
N ILE A 19 22.46 23.92 -12.38
CA ILE A 19 23.71 23.47 -11.71
C ILE A 19 24.11 24.10 -10.36
N GLY A 20 24.38 23.20 -9.39
CA GLY A 20 25.38 23.36 -8.31
C GLY A 20 24.78 23.65 -6.93
N ILE A 21 24.52 22.65 -6.07
CA ILE A 21 25.45 21.89 -5.20
C ILE A 21 26.23 22.75 -4.20
N ALA A 22 26.19 22.27 -2.95
CA ALA A 22 27.04 22.52 -1.78
C ALA A 22 26.39 23.39 -0.70
N GLY A 23 26.37 23.01 0.58
CA GLY A 23 27.00 21.86 1.20
C GLY A 23 26.92 22.00 2.72
N GLY A 24 26.60 20.89 3.37
CA GLY A 24 26.70 20.68 4.82
C GLY A 24 26.95 19.20 5.04
N SER A 25 28.12 18.76 4.57
CA SER A 25 28.64 17.40 4.56
C SER A 25 29.76 17.29 5.59
N CYS A 26 29.86 16.17 6.31
CA CYS A 26 31.03 15.29 6.28
C CYS A 26 30.86 14.17 7.33
N MET A 27 30.93 12.86 7.07
CA MET A 27 31.86 11.99 6.31
C MET A 27 32.74 11.20 7.29
N TRP A 28 32.95 9.92 6.93
CA TRP A 28 33.87 8.88 7.43
C TRP A 28 33.23 7.78 8.30
N CYS A 29 33.37 6.48 8.02
CA CYS A 29 33.90 5.69 6.90
C CYS A 29 33.52 4.23 7.22
N ILE A 30 33.16 3.41 6.24
CA ILE A 30 33.76 2.07 5.98
C ILE A 30 33.29 1.64 4.59
N LYS A 31 34.30 1.26 3.80
CA LYS A 31 34.26 0.79 2.43
C LYS A 31 34.68 -0.68 2.48
N ALA A 32 33.79 -1.58 2.09
CA ALA A 32 34.02 -2.99 1.74
C ALA A 32 32.65 -3.58 1.40
N GLU A 33 32.43 -4.43 0.41
CA GLU A 33 33.24 -4.96 -0.67
C GLU A 33 32.25 -5.54 -1.69
N LYS A 34 32.64 -5.53 -2.95
CA LYS A 34 32.36 -6.53 -3.98
C LYS A 34 31.07 -7.38 -3.84
N ASN A 35 30.20 -7.21 -4.83
CA ASN A 35 29.78 -8.30 -5.71
C ASN A 35 29.41 -9.62 -5.00
N ALA A 36 28.24 -9.66 -4.35
CA ALA A 36 27.58 -10.93 -4.06
C ALA A 36 26.61 -11.23 -5.23
N PRO A 37 26.78 -12.35 -5.96
CA PRO A 37 25.82 -12.74 -6.98
C PRO A 37 24.46 -13.02 -6.34
N ALA A 38 23.41 -12.65 -7.06
CA ALA A 38 22.04 -13.04 -6.73
C ALA A 38 21.99 -14.56 -6.49
N PRO A 39 21.29 -15.05 -5.45
CA PRO A 39 21.05 -16.47 -5.32
C PRO A 39 20.23 -16.92 -6.54
N SER A 40 20.88 -17.65 -7.44
CA SER A 40 20.25 -18.41 -8.49
C SER A 40 19.32 -19.42 -7.83
N TYR A 41 18.03 -19.12 -7.85
CA TYR A 41 16.99 -20.10 -7.57
C TYR A 41 17.08 -21.19 -8.64
N VAL A 42 17.61 -22.35 -8.25
CA VAL A 42 17.55 -23.55 -9.06
C VAL A 42 16.20 -24.21 -8.75
N PRO A 43 15.29 -24.36 -9.73
CA PRO A 43 14.09 -25.17 -9.49
C PRO A 43 14.55 -26.62 -9.22
N PRO A 44 14.00 -27.31 -8.20
CA PRO A 44 14.34 -28.70 -7.98
C PRO A 44 13.77 -29.56 -9.12
N THR A 45 14.65 -30.01 -10.03
CA THR A 45 14.37 -31.10 -10.96
C THR A 45 14.31 -32.41 -10.18
N ALA A 46 13.11 -32.86 -9.82
CA ALA A 46 12.87 -34.19 -9.31
C ALA A 46 12.16 -35.05 -10.37
N LYS A 47 12.99 -35.81 -11.09
CA LYS A 47 12.82 -37.19 -11.59
C LYS A 47 11.41 -37.64 -12.06
N THR A 48 11.32 -37.88 -13.36
CA THR A 48 10.31 -38.71 -14.04
C THR A 48 10.43 -40.20 -13.65
N VAL A 49 9.35 -40.77 -13.11
CA VAL A 49 9.02 -42.22 -13.15
C VAL A 49 7.48 -42.39 -13.03
N PRO A 50 6.90 -43.51 -13.48
CA PRO A 50 5.98 -43.57 -14.62
C PRO A 50 4.49 -43.35 -14.28
N VAL A 51 3.71 -43.10 -15.35
CA VAL A 51 2.24 -43.08 -15.41
C VAL A 51 1.62 -44.28 -14.69
N ALA A 52 0.80 -44.00 -13.68
CA ALA A 52 -0.25 -44.90 -13.22
C ALA A 52 -1.59 -44.16 -13.40
N THR A 53 -2.40 -44.68 -14.32
CA THR A 53 -3.81 -44.32 -14.44
C THR A 53 -4.54 -44.80 -13.19
N ILE A 54 -5.06 -43.88 -12.38
CA ILE A 54 -6.11 -44.18 -11.40
C ILE A 54 -7.27 -43.20 -11.58
N THR A 55 -8.38 -43.76 -12.02
CA THR A 55 -9.72 -43.19 -12.04
C THR A 55 -10.21 -43.02 -10.60
N GLY A 56 -10.65 -41.81 -10.25
CA GLY A 56 -11.59 -41.55 -9.16
C GLY A 56 -10.99 -41.29 -7.77
N ALA A 57 -11.16 -40.06 -7.29
CA ALA A 57 -11.72 -39.72 -5.97
C ALA A 57 -11.36 -38.26 -5.63
N VAL A 58 -12.38 -37.45 -5.38
CA VAL A 58 -12.30 -36.14 -4.74
C VAL A 58 -11.56 -36.27 -3.41
N ALA A 59 -10.36 -35.69 -3.30
CA ALA A 59 -9.65 -35.57 -2.04
C ALA A 59 -9.00 -34.19 -1.99
N SER A 60 -9.55 -33.39 -1.09
CA SER A 60 -9.13 -32.03 -0.75
C SER A 60 -7.62 -31.96 -0.54
N ALA A 61 -6.95 -31.23 -1.42
CA ALA A 61 -5.63 -30.70 -1.12
C ALA A 61 -5.80 -29.64 -0.03
N THR A 62 -5.20 -29.87 1.13
CA THR A 62 -4.95 -28.83 2.14
C THR A 62 -4.07 -27.77 1.50
N ALA A 63 -4.71 -26.71 1.00
CA ALA A 63 -4.02 -25.54 0.46
C ALA A 63 -3.18 -24.89 1.57
N ALA A 64 -1.96 -24.48 1.22
CA ALA A 64 -1.27 -23.37 1.87
C ALA A 64 -2.25 -22.22 2.07
N PRO A 65 -2.11 -21.34 3.08
CA PRO A 65 -3.11 -20.29 3.34
C PRO A 65 -3.33 -19.49 2.07
N ASP A 66 -4.46 -19.76 1.40
CA ASP A 66 -4.79 -19.19 0.11
C ASP A 66 -4.75 -17.69 0.28
N ALA A 67 -3.85 -17.03 -0.45
CA ALA A 67 -3.96 -15.60 -0.67
C ALA A 67 -5.41 -15.36 -1.11
N PRO A 68 -6.19 -14.54 -0.36
CA PRO A 68 -7.63 -14.45 -0.57
C PRO A 68 -7.93 -14.14 -2.04
N ALA A 69 -8.70 -14.99 -2.71
CA ALA A 69 -9.03 -14.85 -4.13
C ALA A 69 -9.34 -13.38 -4.47
N HIS A 70 -8.42 -12.76 -5.19
CA HIS A 70 -8.50 -11.36 -5.53
C HIS A 70 -9.68 -11.12 -6.48
N GLY A 71 -10.60 -10.24 -6.11
CA GLY A 71 -11.79 -9.90 -6.91
C GLY A 71 -13.09 -10.53 -6.43
N ALA A 72 -13.09 -11.32 -5.35
CA ALA A 72 -14.31 -11.74 -4.65
C ALA A 72 -14.59 -10.83 -3.45
N ALA A 73 -15.84 -10.78 -2.98
CA ALA A 73 -16.17 -10.10 -1.73
C ALA A 73 -15.37 -10.71 -0.56
N GLN A 74 -14.75 -9.87 0.27
CA GLN A 74 -13.90 -10.32 1.36
C GLN A 74 -14.37 -9.75 2.70
N PRO A 75 -14.49 -10.56 3.76
CA PRO A 75 -14.80 -10.03 5.07
C PRO A 75 -13.68 -9.12 5.57
N VAL A 76 -14.04 -8.10 6.34
CA VAL A 76 -13.08 -7.20 7.00
C VAL A 76 -12.20 -8.00 7.95
N ARG A 77 -10.89 -7.94 7.74
CA ARG A 77 -9.88 -8.67 8.51
C ARG A 77 -9.75 -8.09 9.92
N ALA A 78 -9.10 -8.82 10.83
CA ALA A 78 -8.78 -8.28 12.16
C ALA A 78 -7.87 -7.04 12.06
N MET A 79 -6.85 -7.09 11.19
CA MET A 79 -6.02 -5.93 10.84
C MET A 79 -6.88 -4.77 10.35
N ASP A 80 -7.83 -5.05 9.46
CA ASP A 80 -8.65 -3.99 8.87
C ASP A 80 -9.47 -3.27 9.94
N ARG A 81 -10.05 -4.01 10.90
CA ARG A 81 -10.75 -3.43 12.06
C ARG A 81 -9.84 -2.54 12.89
N ASP A 82 -8.61 -2.96 13.16
CA ASP A 82 -7.63 -2.14 13.88
C ASP A 82 -7.34 -0.83 13.13
N VAL A 83 -7.13 -0.92 11.81
CA VAL A 83 -6.90 0.25 10.95
C VAL A 83 -8.11 1.18 10.93
N LEU A 84 -9.31 0.64 10.74
CA LEU A 84 -10.58 1.38 10.74
C LEU A 84 -10.80 2.11 12.07
N ALA A 85 -10.57 1.44 13.20
CA ALA A 85 -10.62 2.07 14.52
C ALA A 85 -9.58 3.19 14.66
N ARG A 86 -8.37 3.00 14.11
CA ARG A 86 -7.29 3.99 14.21
C ARG A 86 -7.53 5.24 13.38
N ILE A 87 -8.10 5.11 12.18
CA ILE A 87 -8.43 6.24 11.29
C ILE A 87 -9.67 7.03 11.76
N ALA A 88 -10.56 6.41 12.54
CA ALA A 88 -11.69 7.08 13.16
C ALA A 88 -11.25 8.04 14.28
N GLY A 89 -10.09 7.80 14.89
CA GLY A 89 -9.48 8.66 15.90
C GLY A 89 -8.70 9.85 15.29
N PRO A 90 -8.18 10.74 16.15
CA PRO A 90 -7.38 11.88 15.71
C PRO A 90 -6.05 11.45 15.06
N VAL A 91 -5.68 12.16 13.99
CA VAL A 91 -4.37 12.05 13.34
C VAL A 91 -3.52 13.26 13.74
N PRO A 92 -2.49 13.08 14.58
CA PRO A 92 -1.60 14.17 14.98
C PRO A 92 -0.76 14.63 13.78
N GLY A 93 -0.72 15.94 13.54
CA GLY A 93 -0.07 16.52 12.37
C GLY A 93 -0.69 16.04 11.06
N ASP A 94 0.14 15.90 10.02
CA ASP A 94 -0.32 15.58 8.66
C ASP A 94 -0.24 14.08 8.34
N ARG A 95 0.52 13.30 9.12
CA ARG A 95 0.68 11.85 8.90
C ARG A 95 1.20 11.11 10.13
N ILE A 96 0.80 9.84 10.23
CA ILE A 96 1.38 8.83 11.10
C ILE A 96 2.14 7.85 10.21
N LYS A 97 3.48 7.81 10.33
CA LYS A 97 4.32 6.95 9.49
C LYS A 97 4.18 5.46 9.82
N GLU A 98 3.97 5.13 11.09
CA GLU A 98 3.79 3.77 11.56
C GLU A 98 2.74 3.75 12.66
N ALA A 99 1.53 3.35 12.30
CA ALA A 99 0.39 3.36 13.21
C ALA A 99 0.39 2.16 14.17
N PHE A 100 1.03 1.05 13.80
CA PHE A 100 1.07 -0.20 14.55
C PHE A 100 2.50 -0.76 14.63
N PRO A 101 3.38 -0.17 15.46
CA PRO A 101 4.73 -0.68 15.64
C PRO A 101 4.71 -2.11 16.20
N GLY A 102 5.61 -2.97 15.71
CA GLY A 102 5.74 -4.37 16.17
C GLY A 102 4.75 -5.36 15.56
N ARG A 103 3.87 -4.93 14.65
CA ARG A 103 3.06 -5.84 13.83
C ARG A 103 3.86 -6.37 12.64
N ALA A 104 3.40 -7.51 12.11
CA ALA A 104 3.94 -8.13 10.89
C ALA A 104 3.76 -7.24 9.64
N TYR A 105 2.81 -6.31 9.69
CA TYR A 105 2.52 -5.33 8.66
C TYR A 105 2.87 -3.92 9.13
N LYS A 106 3.07 -3.00 8.20
CA LYS A 106 3.29 -1.58 8.43
C LYS A 106 2.14 -0.76 7.84
N VAL A 107 1.64 0.20 8.62
CA VAL A 107 0.54 1.08 8.21
C VAL A 107 0.95 2.54 8.34
N SER A 108 0.85 3.28 7.24
CA SER A 108 0.97 4.73 7.21
C SER A 108 -0.41 5.37 7.02
N ILE A 109 -0.77 6.29 7.90
CA ILE A 109 -2.05 7.03 7.85
C ILE A 109 -1.74 8.50 7.52
N TYR A 110 -2.48 9.08 6.59
CA TYR A 110 -2.31 10.45 6.13
C TYR A 110 -3.57 11.26 6.40
N LYS A 111 -3.36 12.53 6.77
CA LYS A 111 -4.34 13.60 6.81
C LYS A 111 -3.82 14.71 5.91
N ASP A 112 -4.19 14.63 4.64
CA ASP A 112 -3.78 15.64 3.65
C ASP A 112 -4.45 16.99 3.93
N ALA A 113 -3.84 18.06 3.42
CA ALA A 113 -4.34 19.43 3.62
C ALA A 113 -5.78 19.57 3.10
N GLY A 114 -6.64 20.16 3.93
CA GLY A 114 -8.07 20.31 3.63
C GLY A 114 -8.97 19.23 4.25
N HIS A 115 -8.41 18.16 4.81
CA HIS A 115 -9.19 17.14 5.50
C HIS A 115 -9.08 17.26 7.03
N ALA A 116 -10.23 17.19 7.72
CA ALA A 116 -10.28 17.19 9.18
C ALA A 116 -9.86 15.85 9.80
N LYS A 117 -9.96 14.76 9.03
CA LYS A 117 -9.71 13.38 9.45
C LYS A 117 -8.76 12.67 8.48
N ALA A 118 -8.35 11.45 8.82
CA ALA A 118 -7.57 10.61 7.91
C ALA A 118 -8.31 10.44 6.57
N ASN A 119 -7.63 10.71 5.47
CA ASN A 119 -8.18 10.60 4.11
C ASN A 119 -7.47 9.53 3.27
N ARG A 120 -6.27 9.10 3.68
CA ARG A 120 -5.51 8.07 2.97
C ARG A 120 -4.75 7.16 3.93
N VAL A 121 -4.72 5.87 3.63
CA VAL A 121 -3.93 4.85 4.33
C VAL A 121 -3.09 4.11 3.31
N LYS A 122 -1.84 3.80 3.63
CA LYS A 122 -1.02 2.83 2.89
C LYS A 122 -0.64 1.69 3.82
N ILE A 123 -0.76 0.47 3.34
CA ILE A 123 -0.47 -0.77 4.08
C ILE A 123 0.56 -1.55 3.29
N ASP A 124 1.60 -1.96 4.01
CA ASP A 124 2.69 -2.82 3.58
C ASP A 124 2.55 -4.08 4.45
N LEU A 125 2.08 -5.18 3.86
CA LEU A 125 1.65 -6.39 4.57
C LEU A 125 2.84 -7.23 5.05
N ASP A 126 3.99 -7.13 4.38
CA ASP A 126 5.18 -7.95 4.63
C ASP A 126 6.42 -7.14 5.10
N ARG A 127 6.27 -5.81 5.22
CA ARG A 127 7.31 -4.84 5.60
C ARG A 127 8.47 -4.79 4.61
N ASN A 128 8.25 -5.10 3.34
CA ASN A 128 9.30 -5.08 2.33
C ASN A 128 9.60 -3.66 1.77
N GLY A 129 8.82 -2.64 2.19
CA GLY A 129 9.00 -1.25 1.76
C GLY A 129 8.17 -0.85 0.53
N LYS A 130 7.41 -1.77 -0.04
CA LYS A 130 6.38 -1.54 -1.05
C LYS A 130 5.00 -1.62 -0.40
N TRP A 131 4.01 -1.10 -1.11
CA TRP A 131 2.67 -0.93 -0.54
C TRP A 131 1.69 -1.85 -1.26
N ASP A 132 1.34 -2.95 -0.61
CA ASP A 132 0.35 -3.91 -1.10
C ASP A 132 -1.04 -3.28 -1.21
N GLU A 133 -1.39 -2.38 -0.29
CA GLU A 133 -2.71 -1.80 -0.25
C GLU A 133 -2.69 -0.29 -0.01
N LYS A 134 -3.62 0.39 -0.67
CA LYS A 134 -3.89 1.81 -0.47
C LYS A 134 -5.36 2.02 -0.27
N TRP A 135 -5.73 2.65 0.85
CA TRP A 135 -7.11 2.99 1.13
C TRP A 135 -7.33 4.49 1.01
N THR A 136 -8.43 4.88 0.40
CA THR A 136 -8.90 6.26 0.31
C THR A 136 -10.19 6.37 1.08
N ILE A 137 -10.22 7.29 2.04
CA ILE A 137 -11.38 7.60 2.86
C ILE A 137 -11.93 8.91 2.32
N GLU A 138 -13.13 8.83 1.76
CA GLU A 138 -13.86 9.98 1.26
C GLU A 138 -14.56 10.70 2.41
N ASP A 139 -14.88 11.99 2.23
CA ASP A 139 -15.50 12.81 3.28
C ASP A 139 -16.94 12.36 3.63
N ASP A 140 -17.58 11.59 2.74
CA ASP A 140 -18.88 10.95 2.96
C ASP A 140 -18.78 9.67 3.84
N GLY A 141 -17.57 9.28 4.24
CA GLY A 141 -17.30 8.05 4.99
C GLY A 141 -17.12 6.80 4.12
N THR A 142 -17.22 6.91 2.80
CA THR A 142 -16.94 5.80 1.88
C THR A 142 -15.45 5.47 1.91
N ILE A 143 -15.12 4.20 2.11
CA ILE A 143 -13.75 3.70 2.07
C ILE A 143 -13.53 2.88 0.81
N LYS A 144 -12.58 3.33 -0.01
CA LYS A 144 -12.08 2.63 -1.19
C LYS A 144 -10.78 1.94 -0.83
N ARG A 145 -10.66 0.66 -1.15
CA ARG A 145 -9.44 -0.14 -0.94
C ARG A 145 -8.90 -0.57 -2.29
N GLN A 146 -7.68 -0.17 -2.59
CA GLN A 146 -6.97 -0.55 -3.81
C GLN A 146 -5.84 -1.51 -3.44
N VAL A 147 -5.72 -2.63 -4.15
CA VAL A 147 -4.77 -3.71 -3.84
C VAL A 147 -3.84 -3.94 -5.04
N ALA A 148 -2.54 -4.03 -4.76
CA ALA A 148 -1.47 -4.40 -5.68
C ALA A 148 -1.10 -5.88 -5.44
N PRO A 149 -1.74 -6.83 -6.15
CA PRO A 149 -1.65 -8.26 -5.84
C PRO A 149 -0.27 -8.87 -6.13
N ARG A 150 0.59 -8.17 -6.86
CA ARG A 150 1.94 -8.61 -7.21
C ARG A 150 3.02 -7.85 -6.46
N ASP A 151 2.64 -7.08 -5.44
CA ASP A 151 3.61 -6.29 -4.67
C ASP A 151 4.47 -5.38 -5.59
N ASP A 152 3.80 -4.76 -6.55
CA ASP A 152 4.37 -3.89 -7.58
C ASP A 152 3.87 -2.43 -7.45
N GLU A 153 3.06 -2.16 -6.43
CA GLU A 153 2.27 -0.93 -6.28
C GLU A 153 1.31 -0.64 -7.46
N ASP A 154 1.10 -1.62 -8.36
CA ASP A 154 0.12 -1.54 -9.44
C ASP A 154 -1.24 -2.00 -8.91
N TYR A 155 -2.02 -1.04 -8.43
CA TYR A 155 -3.31 -1.30 -7.80
C TYR A 155 -4.39 -1.70 -8.83
N THR A 156 -4.38 -2.97 -9.25
CA THR A 156 -5.25 -3.53 -10.30
C THR A 156 -6.62 -3.97 -9.80
N ILE A 157 -6.83 -4.00 -8.48
CA ILE A 157 -8.08 -4.42 -7.85
C ILE A 157 -8.57 -3.31 -6.93
N GLU A 158 -9.85 -2.97 -7.04
CA GLU A 158 -10.52 -1.98 -6.18
C GLU A 158 -11.69 -2.65 -5.45
N TYR A 159 -11.82 -2.35 -4.17
CA TYR A 159 -12.92 -2.75 -3.30
C TYR A 159 -13.57 -1.52 -2.66
N ARG A 160 -14.83 -1.66 -2.26
CA ARG A 160 -15.58 -0.71 -1.45
C ARG A 160 -16.01 -1.37 -0.15
N LEU A 161 -15.83 -0.65 0.95
CA LEU A 161 -16.31 -1.12 2.25
C LEU A 161 -17.83 -0.97 2.32
N ARG A 162 -18.53 -2.08 2.53
CA ARG A 162 -19.97 -2.16 2.79
C ARG A 162 -20.20 -2.96 4.06
N GLY A 163 -20.54 -2.27 5.15
CA GLY A 163 -20.63 -2.89 6.48
C GLY A 163 -19.30 -3.52 6.88
N GLU A 164 -19.30 -4.83 7.12
CA GLU A 164 -18.10 -5.62 7.46
C GLU A 164 -17.53 -6.41 6.26
N THR A 165 -17.83 -6.00 5.03
CA THR A 165 -17.37 -6.68 3.81
C THR A 165 -16.73 -5.69 2.83
N TRP A 166 -15.59 -6.07 2.28
CA TRP A 166 -14.97 -5.48 1.10
C TRP A 166 -15.60 -6.06 -0.15
N GLU A 167 -16.45 -5.29 -0.81
CA GLU A 167 -17.06 -5.68 -2.08
C GLU A 167 -16.17 -5.23 -3.24
N PRO A 168 -15.82 -6.11 -4.19
CA PRO A 168 -15.07 -5.72 -5.37
C PRO A 168 -15.89 -4.68 -6.15
N LYS A 169 -15.22 -3.66 -6.69
CA LYS A 169 -15.84 -2.80 -7.68
C LYS A 169 -15.99 -3.63 -8.94
N ASP A 170 -17.22 -3.94 -9.32
CA ASP A 170 -17.51 -4.66 -10.56
C ASP A 170 -16.76 -4.00 -11.72
N LYS A 171 -16.00 -4.83 -12.44
CA LYS A 171 -15.43 -4.43 -13.73
C LYS A 171 -16.60 -4.46 -14.72
N SER A 172 -17.28 -3.32 -14.87
CA SER A 172 -18.22 -3.10 -15.98
C SER A 172 -17.48 -3.18 -17.32
#